data_AF-A0A0D2M8D7-F1
#
_entry.id   AF-A0A0D2M8D7-F1
#
_cell.length_a   1.000
_cell.length_b   1.000
_cell.length_c   1.000
_cell.angle_alpha   90.00
_cell.angle_beta   90.00
_cell.angle_gamma   90.00
#
_symmetry.space_group_name_H-M   'P 1'
#
loop_
_entity.id
_entity.type
_entity.pdbx_description
1 polymer ?
#
loop_
_entity_poly.entity_id
_entity_poly.type
_entity_poly.pdbx_seq_one_letter_code
_entity_poly.pdbx_strand_id
1 'polypeptide(L)'
;MCQVGGPILEPPRGGIVYSNAVTTVSPSYAKEILTGGAAGWLRGTLSKPEITSKIRGVLNGIDIADWDPASDPKLAANFSADHPQGKALCKRFLQRGLGLAEDPSKPLVAVITRLVPQKGIHLIRAALFSGLLG
;
A
#
# COMPACT_ATOMS: atom_id res chain seq x y z
N MET A 1 25.68 5.92 18.39
CA MET A 1 26.87 5.67 17.55
C MET A 1 27.78 4.72 18.30
N CYS A 2 27.95 3.49 17.82
CA CYS A 2 29.02 2.59 18.23
C CYS A 2 29.52 1.92 16.95
N GLN A 3 30.73 2.30 16.51
CA GLN A 3 31.42 1.65 15.40
C GLN A 3 32.26 0.51 15.97
N VAL A 4 31.92 -0.73 15.62
CA VAL A 4 32.76 -1.90 15.88
C VAL A 4 33.35 -2.32 14.52
N GLY A 5 34.67 -2.26 14.42
CA GLY A 5 35.44 -2.39 13.17
C GLY A 5 35.61 -3.83 12.65
N GLY A 6 34.53 -4.43 12.15
CA GLY A 6 34.57 -5.58 11.23
C GLY A 6 33.71 -5.27 9.99
N PRO A 7 33.76 -6.09 8.91
CA PRO A 7 32.79 -5.93 7.83
C PRO A 7 31.41 -6.13 8.46
N ILE A 8 30.64 -5.06 8.56
CA ILE A 8 29.25 -5.12 9.00
C ILE A 8 28.57 -6.07 8.03
N LEU A 9 28.23 -7.27 8.51
CA LEU A 9 27.34 -8.17 7.79
C LEU A 9 25.99 -7.47 7.76
N GLU A 10 25.76 -6.73 6.68
CA GLU A 10 24.50 -6.05 6.41
C GLU A 10 23.40 -7.12 6.32
N PRO A 11 22.51 -7.27 7.33
CA PRO A 11 21.59 -8.41 7.43
C PRO A 11 20.75 -8.65 6.16
N PRO A 12 20.25 -7.62 5.45
CA PRO A 12 19.52 -7.82 4.20
C PRO A 12 20.41 -8.38 3.09
N ARG A 13 21.67 -7.94 3.00
CA ARG A 13 22.60 -8.38 1.96
C ARG A 13 22.96 -9.85 2.15
N GLY A 14 23.23 -10.27 3.38
CA GLY A 14 23.46 -11.68 3.69
C GLY A 14 22.28 -12.55 3.29
N GLY A 15 21.06 -12.17 3.72
CA GLY A 15 19.84 -12.87 3.34
C GLY A 15 19.64 -12.95 1.82
N ILE A 16 19.84 -11.85 1.11
CA ILE A 16 19.76 -11.82 -0.35
C ILE A 16 20.80 -12.74 -0.99
N VAL A 17 22.05 -12.73 -0.54
CA VAL A 17 23.12 -13.52 -1.17
C VAL A 17 22.92 -15.02 -0.96
N TYR A 18 22.57 -15.46 0.25
CA TYR A 18 22.52 -16.88 0.60
C TYR A 18 21.15 -17.56 0.38
N SER A 19 20.06 -16.82 0.17
CA SER A 19 18.75 -17.42 -0.08
C SER A 19 18.67 -18.05 -1.48
N ASN A 20 17.87 -19.12 -1.63
CA ASN A 20 17.54 -19.70 -2.93
C ASN A 20 16.54 -18.84 -3.73
N ALA A 21 15.67 -18.12 -3.02
CA ALA A 21 14.67 -17.23 -3.59
C ALA A 21 14.52 -15.96 -2.74
N VAL A 22 14.21 -14.84 -3.39
CA VAL A 22 13.95 -13.56 -2.73
C VAL A 22 12.60 -13.04 -3.24
N THR A 23 11.65 -12.83 -2.33
CA THR A 23 10.33 -12.31 -2.69
C THR A 23 10.19 -10.83 -2.34
N THR A 24 9.35 -10.15 -3.10
CA THR A 24 8.95 -8.77 -2.82
C THR A 24 7.42 -8.65 -2.85
N VAL A 25 6.90 -7.55 -2.30
CA VAL A 25 5.46 -7.31 -2.14
C VAL A 25 4.69 -7.02 -3.43
N SER A 26 5.38 -6.89 -4.56
CA SER A 26 4.73 -6.80 -5.87
C SER A 26 5.73 -7.05 -7.02
N PRO A 27 5.24 -7.50 -8.19
CA PRO A 27 6.05 -7.58 -9.41
C PRO A 27 6.64 -6.23 -9.84
N SER A 28 5.91 -5.13 -9.64
CA SER A 28 6.40 -3.79 -9.96
C SER A 28 7.54 -3.39 -9.03
N TYR A 29 7.42 -3.65 -7.73
CA TYR A 29 8.48 -3.36 -6.77
C TYR A 29 9.73 -4.21 -7.04
N ALA A 30 9.58 -5.49 -7.40
CA ALA A 30 10.69 -6.32 -7.88
C ALA A 30 11.44 -5.68 -9.05
N LYS A 31 10.72 -5.09 -10.00
CA LYS A 31 11.35 -4.35 -11.12
C LYS A 31 12.02 -3.07 -10.63
N GLU A 32 11.37 -2.29 -9.78
CA GLU A 32 11.90 -1.02 -9.26
C GLU A 32 13.21 -1.19 -8.48
N ILE A 33 13.35 -2.26 -7.69
CA ILE A 33 14.61 -2.54 -6.99
C ILE A 33 15.71 -3.07 -7.91
N LEU A 34 15.38 -3.52 -9.13
CA LEU A 34 16.36 -3.96 -10.11
C LEU A 34 16.78 -2.84 -11.06
N THR A 35 15.84 -1.96 -11.45
CA THR A 35 16.04 -0.97 -12.52
C THR A 35 15.76 0.48 -12.11
N GLY A 36 14.89 0.71 -11.11
CA GLY A 36 14.28 2.00 -10.81
C GLY A 36 14.97 2.83 -9.71
N GLY A 37 16.19 2.49 -9.31
CA GLY A 37 16.94 3.25 -8.30
C GLY A 37 16.53 3.02 -6.84
N ALA A 38 15.41 2.32 -6.59
CA ALA A 38 14.94 1.96 -5.26
C ALA A 38 15.90 1.03 -4.48
N ALA A 39 16.84 0.41 -5.19
CA ALA A 39 17.89 -0.44 -4.62
C ALA A 39 18.85 0.31 -3.67
N GLY A 40 19.02 1.62 -3.84
CA GLY A 40 20.03 2.40 -3.11
C GLY A 40 21.40 1.70 -3.08
N TRP A 41 21.94 1.50 -1.88
CA TRP A 41 23.23 0.85 -1.64
C TRP A 41 23.26 -0.66 -1.94
N LEU A 42 22.09 -1.32 -2.09
CA LEU A 42 22.00 -2.73 -2.49
C LEU A 42 22.16 -2.93 -3.99
N ARG A 43 22.14 -1.87 -4.80
CA ARG A 43 22.20 -1.94 -6.27
C ARG A 43 23.34 -2.84 -6.77
N GLY A 44 24.55 -2.66 -6.24
CA GLY A 44 25.70 -3.48 -6.65
C GLY A 44 25.56 -4.98 -6.34
N THR A 45 24.75 -5.35 -5.34
CA THR A 45 24.43 -6.76 -5.07
C THR A 45 23.29 -7.24 -5.95
N LEU A 46 22.23 -6.44 -6.07
CA LEU A 46 21.03 -6.79 -6.83
C LEU A 46 21.29 -6.89 -8.34
N SER A 47 22.27 -6.17 -8.88
CA SER A 47 22.62 -6.24 -10.31
C SER A 47 23.38 -7.53 -10.71
N LYS A 48 23.82 -8.34 -9.76
CA LYS A 48 24.52 -9.60 -10.06
C LYS A 48 23.54 -10.60 -10.70
N PRO A 49 23.85 -11.23 -11.85
CA PRO A 49 22.93 -12.13 -12.54
C PRO A 49 22.38 -13.25 -11.65
N GLU A 50 23.22 -13.83 -10.79
CA GLU A 50 22.84 -14.89 -9.83
C GLU A 50 21.90 -14.41 -8.71
N ILE A 51 21.88 -13.10 -8.44
CA ILE A 51 20.96 -12.48 -7.48
C ILE A 51 19.67 -12.04 -8.18
N THR A 52 19.77 -11.38 -9.33
CA THR A 52 18.62 -10.96 -10.15
C THR A 52 17.72 -12.14 -10.48
N SER A 53 18.30 -13.29 -10.85
CA SER A 53 17.57 -14.46 -11.33
C SER A 53 16.66 -15.09 -10.28
N LYS A 54 16.89 -14.86 -9.00
CA LYS A 54 16.10 -15.40 -7.88
C LYS A 54 15.11 -14.42 -7.24
N ILE A 55 15.05 -13.17 -7.73
CA ILE A 55 14.07 -12.18 -7.24
C ILE A 55 12.73 -12.37 -7.93
N ARG A 56 11.65 -12.46 -7.14
CA ARG A 56 10.28 -12.55 -7.63
C ARG A 56 9.38 -11.58 -6.88
N GLY A 57 8.40 -11.01 -7.57
CA GLY A 57 7.34 -10.24 -6.93
C GLY A 57 6.13 -11.13 -6.68
N VAL A 58 5.65 -11.13 -5.45
CA VAL A 58 4.42 -11.82 -5.05
C VAL A 58 3.42 -10.74 -4.68
N LEU A 59 2.26 -10.75 -5.33
CA LEU A 59 1.19 -9.80 -5.01
C LEU A 59 0.62 -10.13 -3.63
N ASN A 60 0.47 -9.09 -2.81
CA ASN A 60 -0.27 -9.22 -1.56
C ASN A 60 -1.74 -9.52 -1.89
N GLY A 61 -2.31 -10.50 -1.20
CA GLY A 61 -3.74 -10.79 -1.21
C GLY A 61 -4.47 -10.10 -0.06
N ILE A 62 -5.80 -10.17 -0.10
CA ILE A 62 -6.69 -9.90 1.02
C ILE A 62 -7.52 -11.15 1.29
N ASP A 63 -8.02 -11.29 2.51
CA ASP A 63 -8.98 -12.35 2.82
C ASP A 63 -10.37 -11.95 2.28
N ILE A 64 -10.83 -12.66 1.27
CA ILE A 64 -12.12 -12.37 0.63
C ILE A 64 -13.32 -12.86 1.44
N ALA A 65 -13.13 -13.73 2.43
CA ALA A 65 -14.22 -14.08 3.34
C ALA A 65 -14.53 -12.92 4.30
N ASP A 66 -13.49 -12.19 4.70
CA ASP A 66 -13.62 -11.02 5.59
C ASP A 66 -13.89 -9.72 4.83
N TRP A 67 -13.42 -9.60 3.58
CA TRP A 67 -13.50 -8.37 2.78
C TRP A 67 -14.39 -8.51 1.54
N ASP A 68 -15.54 -9.17 1.67
CA ASP A 68 -16.54 -9.28 0.62
C ASP A 68 -17.75 -8.35 0.89
N PRO A 69 -17.95 -7.27 0.10
CA PRO A 69 -19.09 -6.38 0.29
C PRO A 69 -20.44 -7.06 0.04
N ALA A 70 -20.48 -8.19 -0.66
CA ALA A 70 -21.71 -8.93 -0.91
C ALA A 70 -22.22 -9.69 0.33
N SER A 71 -21.35 -9.97 1.31
CA SER A 71 -21.68 -10.76 2.50
C SER A 71 -21.23 -10.15 3.83
N ASP A 72 -20.42 -9.08 3.84
CA ASP A 72 -19.91 -8.45 5.07
C ASP A 72 -21.05 -7.90 5.96
N PRO A 73 -21.26 -8.46 7.17
CA PRO A 73 -22.33 -8.02 8.07
C PRO A 73 -22.04 -6.67 8.74
N LYS A 74 -20.82 -6.12 8.61
CA LYS A 74 -20.45 -4.81 9.16
C LYS A 74 -20.91 -3.66 8.27
N LEU A 75 -21.29 -3.95 7.02
CA LEU A 75 -21.84 -2.96 6.12
C LEU A 75 -23.31 -2.68 6.44
N ALA A 76 -23.72 -1.42 6.34
CA ALA A 76 -25.12 -1.04 6.53
C ALA A 76 -26.04 -1.68 5.47
N ALA A 77 -25.51 -2.02 4.30
CA ALA A 77 -26.16 -2.81 3.27
C ALA A 77 -25.10 -3.48 2.39
N ASN A 78 -25.30 -4.76 2.07
CA ASN A 78 -24.43 -5.47 1.13
C ASN A 78 -24.59 -4.95 -0.29
N PHE A 79 -23.53 -5.07 -1.09
CA PHE A 79 -23.52 -4.68 -2.50
C PHE A 79 -22.49 -5.48 -3.28
N SER A 80 -22.66 -5.52 -4.61
CA SER A 80 -21.72 -6.17 -5.53
C SER A 80 -21.47 -5.30 -6.76
N ALA A 81 -20.59 -5.75 -7.66
CA ALA A 81 -20.35 -5.06 -8.93
C ALA A 81 -21.62 -4.97 -9.79
N ASP A 82 -22.43 -6.03 -9.79
CA ASP A 82 -23.69 -6.09 -10.55
C ASP A 82 -24.84 -5.39 -9.84
N HIS A 83 -24.78 -5.30 -8.50
CA HIS A 83 -25.81 -4.70 -7.66
C HIS A 83 -25.21 -3.62 -6.73
N PRO A 84 -24.85 -2.43 -7.26
CA PRO A 84 -24.13 -1.40 -6.52
C PRO A 84 -25.01 -0.56 -5.58
N GLN A 85 -26.33 -0.75 -5.57
CA GLN A 85 -27.29 0.11 -4.89
C GLN A 85 -27.03 0.21 -3.37
N GLY A 86 -26.58 -0.88 -2.74
CA GLY A 86 -26.21 -0.90 -1.31
C GLY A 86 -25.06 0.04 -0.94
N LYS A 87 -24.21 0.43 -1.92
CA LYS A 87 -23.12 1.39 -1.70
C LYS A 87 -23.65 2.78 -1.33
N ALA A 88 -24.79 3.20 -1.87
CA ALA A 88 -25.41 4.48 -1.54
C ALA A 88 -25.89 4.52 -0.08
N LEU A 89 -26.43 3.40 0.41
CA LEU A 89 -26.83 3.25 1.81
C LEU A 89 -25.62 3.28 2.73
N CYS A 90 -24.54 2.57 2.37
CA CYS A 90 -23.28 2.61 3.13
C CYS A 90 -22.69 4.03 3.20
N LYS A 91 -22.69 4.77 2.08
CA LYS A 91 -22.24 6.17 2.05
C LYS A 91 -23.05 7.05 3.00
N ARG A 92 -24.38 6.96 2.96
CA ARG A 92 -25.27 7.72 3.85
C ARG A 92 -25.03 7.38 5.32
N PHE A 93 -24.89 6.08 5.62
CA PHE A 93 -24.60 5.61 6.98
C PHE A 93 -23.28 6.18 7.50
N LEU A 94 -22.23 6.17 6.66
CA LEU A 94 -20.93 6.74 7.01
C LEU A 94 -21.00 8.26 7.19
N GLN A 95 -21.70 8.99 6.30
CA GLN A 95 -21.91 10.43 6.44
C GLN A 95 -22.59 10.76 7.77
N ARG A 96 -23.67 10.04 8.11
CA ARG A 96 -24.37 10.22 9.39
C ARG A 96 -23.47 9.93 10.59
N GLY A 97 -22.74 8.81 10.57
CA GLY A 97 -21.83 8.43 11.66
C GLY A 97 -20.69 9.41 11.89
N LEU A 98 -20.29 10.16 10.85
CA LEU A 98 -19.25 11.19 10.92
C LEU A 98 -19.80 12.62 11.08
N GLY A 99 -21.12 12.80 11.19
CA GLY A 99 -21.75 14.13 11.28
C GLY A 99 -21.64 14.97 10.00
N LEU A 100 -21.43 14.33 8.84
CA LEU A 100 -21.38 14.98 7.53
C LEU A 100 -22.79 15.16 6.94
N ALA A 101 -22.96 16.11 6.03
CA ALA A 101 -24.20 16.27 5.29
C ALA A 101 -24.51 14.99 4.47
N GLU A 102 -25.71 14.44 4.66
CA GLU A 102 -26.22 13.29 3.91
C GLU A 102 -26.61 13.72 2.47
N ASP A 103 -25.61 13.83 1.61
CA ASP A 103 -25.78 14.23 0.21
C ASP A 103 -25.20 13.16 -0.73
N PRO A 104 -26.03 12.48 -1.54
CA PRO A 104 -25.56 11.45 -2.46
C PRO A 104 -24.72 12.02 -3.61
N SER A 105 -24.89 13.29 -3.98
CA SER A 105 -24.18 13.93 -5.10
C SER A 105 -22.76 14.35 -4.74
N LYS A 106 -22.48 14.63 -3.45
CA LYS A 106 -21.15 15.08 -3.00
C LYS A 106 -20.14 13.94 -2.96
N PRO A 107 -18.92 14.08 -3.51
CA PRO A 107 -17.89 13.07 -3.38
C PRO A 107 -17.50 12.90 -1.90
N LEU A 108 -17.30 11.66 -1.47
CA LEU A 108 -16.76 11.32 -0.15
C LEU A 108 -15.38 10.72 -0.34
N VAL A 109 -14.37 11.36 0.23
CA VAL A 109 -12.97 10.92 0.18
C VAL A 109 -12.53 10.56 1.60
N ALA A 110 -11.99 9.36 1.77
CA ALA A 110 -11.48 8.87 3.05
C ALA A 110 -10.07 8.31 2.87
N VAL A 111 -9.21 8.55 3.86
CA VAL A 111 -7.84 8.03 3.89
C VAL A 111 -7.63 7.33 5.23
N ILE A 112 -7.41 6.01 5.18
CA ILE A 112 -7.13 5.18 6.35
C ILE A 112 -5.69 4.68 6.22
N THR A 113 -4.79 5.30 6.97
CA THR A 113 -3.35 5.00 6.90
C THR A 113 -2.62 5.45 8.17
N ARG A 114 -1.40 4.95 8.36
CA ARG A 114 -0.51 5.43 9.42
C ARG A 114 -0.05 6.86 9.15
N LEU A 115 0.11 7.65 10.21
CA LEU A 115 0.57 9.03 10.11
C LEU A 115 2.09 9.14 9.98
N VAL A 116 2.63 8.71 8.83
CA VAL A 116 4.07 8.77 8.53
C VAL A 116 4.34 9.44 7.18
N PRO A 117 5.49 10.12 6.98
CA PRO A 117 5.76 10.88 5.76
C PRO A 117 5.63 10.07 4.47
N GLN A 118 6.02 8.79 4.49
CA GLN A 118 5.94 7.89 3.34
C GLN A 118 4.51 7.63 2.85
N LYS A 119 3.50 7.98 3.64
CA LYS A 119 2.08 7.86 3.29
C LYS A 119 1.50 9.13 2.64
N GLY A 120 2.32 10.14 2.37
CA GLY A 120 1.93 11.26 1.52
C GLY A 120 0.98 12.26 2.18
N ILE A 121 0.96 12.35 3.51
CA ILE A 121 0.04 13.26 4.24
C ILE A 121 0.24 14.72 3.85
N HIS A 122 1.48 15.10 3.53
CA HIS A 122 1.80 16.42 2.99
C HIS A 122 1.13 16.69 1.65
N LEU A 123 0.97 15.67 0.80
CA LEU A 123 0.27 15.79 -0.49
C LEU A 123 -1.24 15.96 -0.29
N ILE A 124 -1.83 15.18 0.63
CA ILE A 124 -3.26 15.32 0.99
C ILE A 124 -3.52 16.73 1.50
N ARG A 125 -2.65 17.23 2.39
CA ARG A 125 -2.72 18.60 2.89
C ARG A 125 -2.67 19.60 1.74
N ALA A 126 -1.68 19.50 0.85
CA ALA A 126 -1.54 20.40 -0.30
C ALA A 126 -2.79 20.39 -1.21
N ALA A 127 -3.30 19.20 -1.55
CA ALA A 127 -4.49 19.06 -2.40
C ALA A 127 -5.74 19.71 -1.80
N LEU A 128 -5.94 19.59 -0.48
CA LEU A 128 -7.04 20.26 0.22
C LEU A 128 -6.93 21.79 0.14
N PHE A 129 -5.73 22.35 0.34
CA PHE A 129 -5.53 23.79 0.26
C PHE A 129 -5.70 24.33 -1.17
N SER A 130 -5.23 23.60 -2.19
CA SER A 130 -5.30 24.05 -3.58
C SER A 130 -6.67 23.88 -4.23
N GLY A 131 -7.48 22.90 -3.80
CA GLY A 131 -8.74 22.55 -4.46
C GLY A 131 -10.02 23.01 -3.75
N LEU A 132 -9.96 23.38 -2.47
CA LEU A 132 -11.15 23.70 -1.65
C LEU A 132 -11.18 25.15 -1.15
N LEU A 133 -10.05 25.86 -1.26
CA LEU A 133 -9.89 27.27 -0.86
C LEU A 133 -9.48 28.19 -2.03
N GLY A 134 -9.46 27.65 -3.25
CA GLY A 134 -9.22 28.38 -4.50
C GLY A 134 -10.52 28.64 -5.25
#